data_AF-A0A957XBZ2-F1
#
_entry.id   AF-A0A957XBZ2-F1
#
_cell.length_a   1.000
_cell.length_b   1.000
_cell.length_c   1.000
_cell.angle_alpha   90.00
_cell.angle_beta   90.00
_cell.angle_gamma   90.00
#
_symmetry.space_group_name_H-M   'P 1'
#
loop_
_entity.id
_entity.type
_entity.pdbx_description
1 polymer ?
#
loop_
_entity_poly.entity_id
_entity_poly.type
_entity_poly.pdbx_seq_one_letter_code
_entity_poly.pdbx_strand_id
1 'polypeptide(L)'
;MSKKYPVKPPVDIGQVYQIKCGHCQGSGQEPGLPDLTCRECIGRGRQKWRILECETCNGKGKKSFLSLRACPQCRGQGWIKFEIG
;
A
#
# COMPACT_ATOMS: atom_id res chain seq x y z
N MET A 1 -24.34 -8.14 12.31
CA MET A 1 -22.93 -8.22 12.76
C MET A 1 -22.32 -6.83 12.67
N SER A 2 -22.18 -6.13 13.80
CA SER A 2 -21.69 -4.76 13.86
C SER A 2 -20.20 -4.70 13.52
N LYS A 3 -19.84 -4.08 12.39
CA LYS A 3 -18.44 -3.81 12.04
C LYS A 3 -17.91 -2.76 13.02
N LYS A 4 -17.14 -3.20 14.03
CA LYS A 4 -16.38 -2.30 14.90
C LYS A 4 -15.29 -1.65 14.04
N TYR A 5 -15.49 -0.41 13.63
CA TYR A 5 -14.44 0.38 12.98
C TYR A 5 -13.38 0.76 14.01
N PRO A 6 -12.08 0.55 13.74
CA PRO A 6 -11.01 0.71 14.72
C PRO A 6 -10.46 2.14 14.84
N VAL A 7 -11.26 3.18 14.57
CA VAL A 7 -10.77 4.56 14.65
C VAL A 7 -11.05 5.15 16.02
N LYS A 8 -9.96 5.52 16.73
CA LYS A 8 -10.02 6.38 17.92
C LYS A 8 -10.18 7.85 17.46
N PRO A 9 -11.06 8.66 18.07
CA PRO A 9 -11.32 10.06 17.67
C PRO A 9 -10.15 11.02 18.02
N PRO A 10 -10.11 12.23 17.42
CA PRO A 10 -11.13 12.85 16.59
C PRO A 10 -10.72 12.98 15.10
N VAL A 11 -11.66 12.71 14.20
CA VAL A 11 -11.59 13.07 12.78
C VAL A 11 -12.77 14.01 12.53
N ASP A 12 -12.54 15.17 11.92
CA ASP A 12 -13.59 16.18 11.72
C ASP A 12 -14.61 15.71 10.66
N ILE A 13 -15.88 16.10 10.87
CA ILE A 13 -17.00 15.81 9.95
C ILE A 13 -16.69 16.46 8.58
N GLY A 14 -16.72 15.66 7.51
CA GLY A 14 -16.36 16.10 6.16
C GLY A 14 -14.92 15.76 5.71
N GLN A 15 -14.09 15.15 6.57
CA GLN A 15 -12.76 14.66 6.17
C GLN A 15 -12.80 13.22 5.64
N VAL A 16 -12.11 12.99 4.51
CA VAL A 16 -11.87 11.65 3.98
C VAL A 16 -10.75 11.01 4.78
N TYR A 17 -11.07 10.05 5.66
CA TYR A 17 -10.03 9.28 6.34
C TYR A 17 -9.67 8.03 5.55
N GLN A 18 -8.37 7.71 5.53
CA GLN A 18 -7.83 6.57 4.79
C GLN A 18 -7.21 5.59 5.78
N ILE A 19 -7.62 4.33 5.73
CA ILE A 19 -6.94 3.26 6.48
C ILE A 19 -6.06 2.46 5.54
N LYS A 20 -4.90 2.00 6.05
CA LYS A 20 -4.07 1.04 5.33
C LYS A 20 -4.88 -0.22 5.03
N CYS A 21 -4.90 -0.65 3.78
CA CYS A 21 -5.64 -1.84 3.36
C CYS A 21 -5.06 -3.08 4.05
N GLY A 22 -5.88 -3.80 4.81
CA GLY A 22 -5.45 -4.99 5.55
C GLY A 22 -5.06 -6.17 4.65
N HIS A 23 -5.72 -6.35 3.50
CA HIS A 23 -5.42 -7.45 2.59
C HIS A 23 -4.04 -7.30 1.93
N CYS A 24 -3.72 -6.14 1.35
CA CYS A 24 -2.42 -5.89 0.72
C CYS A 24 -1.38 -5.24 1.65
N GLN A 25 -1.72 -4.99 2.90
CA GLN A 25 -0.90 -4.32 3.91
C GLN A 25 -0.29 -2.97 3.46
N GLY A 26 -1.01 -2.23 2.61
CA GLY A 26 -0.53 -0.95 2.07
C GLY A 26 0.21 -1.03 0.75
N SER A 27 0.45 -2.23 0.20
CA SER A 27 1.24 -2.38 -1.02
C SER A 27 0.47 -2.14 -2.32
N GLY A 28 -0.87 -2.10 -2.26
CA GLY A 28 -1.74 -1.97 -3.42
C GLY A 28 -1.84 -3.23 -4.30
N GLN A 29 -1.15 -4.32 -3.96
CA GLN A 29 -1.03 -5.49 -4.83
C GLN A 29 -1.64 -6.74 -4.20
N GLU A 30 -2.10 -7.67 -5.02
CA GLU A 30 -2.63 -8.96 -4.58
C GLU A 30 -1.53 -9.76 -3.84
N PRO A 31 -1.74 -10.16 -2.57
CA PRO A 31 -0.82 -10.98 -1.81
C PRO A 31 -0.73 -12.41 -2.37
N GLY A 32 0.40 -13.10 -2.16
CA GLY A 32 0.58 -14.50 -2.57
C GLY A 32 1.21 -14.69 -3.94
N LEU A 33 1.53 -13.60 -4.65
CA LEU A 33 2.48 -13.65 -5.77
C LEU A 33 3.89 -13.94 -5.23
N PRO A 34 4.75 -14.64 -6.00
CA PRO A 34 6.13 -14.92 -5.60
C PRO A 34 6.84 -13.65 -5.15
N ASP A 35 7.84 -13.76 -4.26
CA ASP A 35 8.50 -12.60 -3.68
C ASP A 35 9.15 -11.72 -4.77
N LEU A 36 8.43 -10.67 -5.15
CA LEU A 36 8.86 -9.68 -6.13
C LEU A 36 9.60 -8.53 -5.48
N THR A 37 9.90 -8.63 -4.19
CA THR A 37 10.66 -7.63 -3.46
C THR A 37 11.96 -7.35 -4.20
N CYS A 38 12.18 -6.08 -4.52
CA CYS A 38 13.42 -5.64 -5.12
C CYS A 38 14.54 -5.90 -4.11
N ARG A 39 15.49 -6.77 -4.47
CA ARG A 39 16.59 -7.18 -3.58
C ARG A 39 17.56 -6.04 -3.30
N GLU A 40 17.73 -5.12 -4.25
CA GLU A 40 18.61 -3.94 -4.11
C GLU A 40 18.15 -2.97 -3.03
N CYS A 41 16.84 -2.66 -2.98
CA CYS A 41 16.28 -1.77 -1.95
C CYS A 41 15.54 -2.49 -0.82
N ILE A 42 15.50 -3.83 -0.86
CA ILE A 42 14.79 -4.69 0.11
C ILE A 42 13.34 -4.20 0.32
N GLY A 43 12.65 -3.91 -0.77
CA GLY A 43 11.24 -3.49 -0.71
C GLY A 43 10.99 -2.02 -0.39
N ARG A 44 12.02 -1.23 -0.13
CA ARG A 44 11.86 0.17 0.34
C ARG A 44 11.58 1.18 -0.78
N GLY A 45 11.86 0.81 -2.03
CA GLY A 45 11.76 1.72 -3.17
C GLY A 45 12.84 2.81 -3.24
N ARG A 46 13.71 2.90 -2.23
CA ARG A 46 14.78 3.90 -2.13
C ARG A 46 16.07 3.28 -1.62
N GLN A 47 17.21 3.90 -1.95
CA GLN A 47 18.50 3.44 -1.46
C GLN A 47 18.65 3.71 0.05
N LYS A 48 19.45 2.88 0.74
CA LYS A 48 19.56 2.89 2.22
C LYS A 48 20.02 4.24 2.81
N TRP A 49 20.72 5.05 2.03
CA TRP A 49 21.36 6.30 2.47
C TRP A 49 20.94 7.54 1.69
N ARG A 50 20.01 7.43 0.75
CA ARG A 50 19.55 8.55 -0.07
C ARG A 50 18.02 8.54 -0.17
N ILE A 51 17.43 9.73 -0.26
CA ILE A 51 16.00 9.89 -0.63
C ILE A 51 15.80 9.54 -2.12
N LEU A 52 16.88 9.27 -2.85
CA LEU A 52 16.85 8.82 -4.24
C LEU A 52 16.13 7.47 -4.40
N GLU A 53 15.26 7.45 -5.39
CA GLU A 53 14.52 6.28 -5.83
C GLU A 53 15.49 5.17 -6.25
N CYS A 54 15.12 3.92 -5.95
CA CYS A 54 15.91 2.77 -6.37
C CYS A 54 15.71 2.55 -7.87
N GLU A 55 16.75 2.79 -8.66
CA GLU A 55 16.76 2.67 -10.13
C GLU A 55 16.31 1.30 -10.62
N THR A 56 16.68 0.23 -9.91
CA THR A 56 16.31 -1.15 -10.25
C THR A 56 14.80 -1.40 -10.21
N CYS A 57 14.06 -0.65 -9.40
CA CYS A 57 12.61 -0.79 -9.26
C CYS A 57 11.85 0.52 -9.52
N ASN A 58 12.53 1.57 -9.96
CA ASN A 58 12.01 2.92 -10.17
C ASN A 58 11.09 3.38 -9.02
N GLY A 59 11.58 3.32 -7.78
CA GLY A 59 10.78 3.77 -6.62
C GLY A 59 9.78 2.75 -6.07
N LYS A 60 9.47 1.68 -6.80
CA LYS A 60 8.33 0.79 -6.47
C LYS A 60 8.62 -0.25 -5.38
N GLY A 61 9.89 -0.50 -5.08
CA GLY A 61 10.32 -1.54 -4.15
C GLY A 61 10.15 -2.97 -4.68
N LYS A 62 9.74 -3.15 -5.93
CA LYS A 62 9.41 -4.47 -6.51
C LYS A 62 9.85 -4.60 -7.97
N LYS A 63 10.12 -5.83 -8.43
CA LYS A 63 10.44 -6.12 -9.84
C LYS A 63 9.20 -5.93 -10.72
N SER A 64 9.33 -5.10 -11.75
CA SER A 64 8.26 -4.67 -12.66
C SER A 64 7.72 -5.76 -13.62
N PHE A 65 8.28 -6.97 -13.58
CA PHE A 65 8.14 -7.95 -14.67
C PHE A 65 6.90 -8.84 -14.59
N LEU A 66 6.21 -8.86 -13.45
CA LEU A 66 4.90 -9.48 -13.35
C LEU A 66 3.87 -8.36 -13.36
N SER A 67 2.85 -8.49 -14.20
CA SER A 67 1.60 -7.74 -14.11
C SER A 67 0.98 -8.05 -12.75
N LEU A 68 1.49 -7.38 -11.72
CA LEU A 68 1.05 -7.46 -10.35
C LEU A 68 -0.42 -7.09 -10.37
N ARG A 69 -1.28 -8.09 -10.15
CA ARG A 69 -2.71 -7.85 -10.06
C ARG A 69 -2.94 -6.83 -8.95
N ALA A 70 -3.67 -5.79 -9.28
CA ALA A 70 -4.08 -4.79 -8.31
C ALA A 70 -4.85 -5.51 -7.19
N CYS A 71 -4.56 -5.15 -5.94
CA CYS A 71 -5.30 -5.66 -4.80
C CYS A 71 -6.80 -5.41 -5.04
N PRO A 72 -7.65 -6.45 -5.07
CA PRO A 72 -9.06 -6.28 -5.40
C PRO A 72 -9.80 -5.44 -4.35
N GLN A 73 -9.33 -5.45 -3.10
CA GLN A 73 -9.98 -4.74 -2.00
C GLN A 73 -9.72 -3.22 -2.01
N CYS A 74 -8.55 -2.77 -2.44
CA CYS A 74 -8.19 -1.35 -2.51
C CYS A 74 -7.93 -0.86 -3.94
N ARG A 75 -8.19 -1.69 -4.95
CA ARG A 75 -8.02 -1.41 -6.39
C ARG A 75 -6.67 -0.80 -6.74
N GLY A 76 -5.58 -1.31 -6.16
CA GLY A 76 -4.25 -0.78 -6.44
C GLY A 76 -3.77 0.32 -5.50
N GLN A 77 -4.65 0.94 -4.70
CA GLN A 77 -4.28 2.15 -3.94
C GLN A 77 -3.46 1.89 -2.69
N GLY A 78 -3.59 0.71 -2.07
CA GLY A 78 -2.95 0.42 -0.78
C GLY A 78 -3.73 0.93 0.45
N TRP A 79 -4.74 1.78 0.24
CA TRP A 79 -5.60 2.34 1.30
C TRP A 79 -7.07 2.24 0.92
N ILE A 80 -7.93 2.20 1.94
CA ILE A 80 -9.38 2.25 1.79
C ILE A 80 -9.84 3.60 2.35
N LYS A 81 -10.53 4.37 1.50
CA LYS A 81 -11.09 5.68 1.86
C LYS A 81 -12.49 5.50 2.41
N PHE A 82 -12.81 6.26 3.45
CA PHE A 82 -14.16 6.36 3.98
C PHE A 82 -14.55 7.83 4.02
N GLU A 83 -15.75 8.13 3.55
CA GLU A 83 -16.37 9.42 3.75
C GLU A 83 -17.15 9.34 5.07
N ILE A 84 -16.82 10.25 6.00
CA ILE A 84 -17.62 10.46 7.21
C ILE A 84 -18.72 11.45 6.82
N GLY A 85 -19.92 10.93 6.62
CA GLY A 85 -21.14 11.72 6.42
C GLY A 85 -21.76 12.18 7.73
#